data_AF-A0A6G3BN52-F1
#
_entry.id   AF-A0A6G3BN52-F1
#
_cell.length_a   1.000
_cell.length_b   1.000
_cell.length_c   1.000
_cell.angle_alpha   90.00
_cell.angle_beta   90.00
_cell.angle_gamma   90.00
#
_symmetry.space_group_name_H-M   'P 1'
#
loop_
_entity.id
_entity.type
_entity.pdbx_description
1 polymer ?
#
loop_
_entity_poly.entity_id
_entity_poly.type
_entity_poly.pdbx_seq_one_letter_code
_entity_poly.pdbx_strand_id
1 'polypeptide(L)'
;MVRIPRPRRAVLVAAASVLAAGVLVSCGADSPGEGVTAAPHADDAACKQLGDRYPDRLGGQDLTFTDRPGVAVWGENAIVLRCGVELPVPTLDPCATVDGVDWVFREDRSKDGGKVVVTYGRDPAVEAVVSDDVAAVDDVLVDLSALVEPVKTYTKCINLDDVQPPSPSG
;
A
#
# COMPACT_ATOMS: atom_id res chain seq x y z
N MET A 1 -65.05 -55.27 26.07
CA MET A 1 -65.25 -54.16 25.13
C MET A 1 -65.41 -52.85 25.91
N VAL A 2 -64.60 -51.85 25.56
CA VAL A 2 -64.89 -50.40 25.60
C VAL A 2 -64.86 -49.63 26.94
N ARG A 3 -63.96 -48.63 26.92
CA ARG A 3 -63.88 -47.30 27.59
C ARG A 3 -63.68 -47.20 29.10
N ILE A 4 -62.47 -46.73 29.47
CA ILE A 4 -62.22 -45.93 30.68
C ILE A 4 -61.74 -44.54 30.24
N PRO A 5 -62.25 -43.43 30.83
CA PRO A 5 -61.95 -42.07 30.42
C PRO A 5 -60.59 -41.56 30.93
N ARG A 6 -59.99 -40.65 30.14
CA ARG A 6 -58.68 -40.01 30.38
C ARG A 6 -58.70 -39.09 31.61
N PRO A 7 -57.76 -39.22 32.56
CA PRO A 7 -57.47 -38.17 33.52
C PRO A 7 -56.44 -37.18 32.95
N ARG A 8 -56.79 -35.90 33.10
CA ARG A 8 -55.97 -34.72 32.82
C ARG A 8 -54.65 -34.81 33.60
N ARG A 9 -53.52 -34.88 32.90
CA ARG A 9 -52.20 -34.68 33.51
C ARG A 9 -51.76 -33.25 33.24
N ALA A 10 -51.93 -32.40 34.24
CA ALA A 10 -51.18 -31.16 34.35
C ALA A 10 -49.72 -31.54 34.61
N VAL A 11 -48.84 -31.25 33.66
CA VAL A 11 -47.39 -31.32 33.88
C VAL A 11 -46.82 -30.00 33.39
N LEU A 12 -46.58 -29.12 34.35
CA LEU A 12 -45.65 -28.00 34.24
C LEU A 12 -44.25 -28.62 34.06
N VAL A 13 -43.64 -28.46 32.89
CA VAL A 13 -42.21 -28.71 32.72
C VAL A 13 -41.57 -27.37 32.40
N ALA A 14 -40.87 -26.83 33.40
CA ALA A 14 -39.99 -25.70 33.27
C ALA A 14 -38.86 -26.07 32.29
N ALA A 15 -38.83 -25.42 31.12
CA ALA A 15 -37.71 -25.52 30.20
C ALA A 15 -36.58 -24.64 30.72
N ALA A 16 -35.54 -25.27 31.26
CA ALA A 16 -34.28 -24.61 31.61
C ALA A 16 -33.52 -24.26 30.33
N SER A 17 -33.54 -22.97 29.97
CA SER A 17 -32.77 -22.42 28.85
C SER A 17 -31.29 -22.40 29.21
N VAL A 18 -30.51 -23.36 28.71
CA VAL A 18 -29.05 -23.30 28.75
C VAL A 18 -28.59 -22.24 27.75
N LEU A 19 -28.38 -21.01 28.24
CA LEU A 19 -27.72 -19.94 27.51
C LEU A 19 -26.23 -20.29 27.39
N ALA A 20 -25.86 -20.97 26.31
CA ALA A 20 -24.47 -21.05 25.88
C ALA A 20 -24.06 -19.68 25.34
N ALA A 21 -23.49 -18.83 26.21
CA ALA A 21 -22.83 -17.60 25.81
C ALA A 21 -21.55 -17.97 25.04
N GLY A 22 -21.66 -18.07 23.71
CA GLY A 22 -20.51 -18.14 22.83
C GLY A 22 -19.73 -16.84 22.95
N VAL A 23 -18.56 -16.91 23.60
CA VAL A 23 -17.57 -15.83 23.55
C VAL A 23 -17.05 -15.81 22.11
N LEU A 24 -17.64 -14.95 21.27
CA LEU A 24 -17.05 -14.59 20.00
C LEU A 24 -15.78 -13.80 20.34
N VAL A 25 -14.65 -14.50 20.38
CA VAL A 25 -13.33 -13.87 20.36
C VAL A 25 -13.24 -13.16 19.01
N SER A 26 -13.54 -11.87 18.98
CA SER A 26 -13.18 -11.00 17.87
C SER A 26 -11.66 -10.89 17.90
N CYS A 27 -10.99 -11.80 17.21
CA CYS A 27 -9.60 -11.58 16.82
C CYS A 27 -9.66 -10.41 15.84
N GLY A 28 -9.52 -9.19 16.33
CA GLY A 28 -9.23 -8.02 15.50
C GLY A 28 -7.84 -8.23 14.94
N ALA A 29 -7.73 -9.08 13.93
CA ALA A 29 -6.57 -9.10 13.08
C ALA A 29 -6.72 -7.86 12.21
N ASP A 30 -5.92 -6.84 12.49
CA ASP A 30 -5.80 -5.68 11.60
C ASP A 30 -5.58 -6.21 10.19
N SER A 31 -6.43 -5.77 9.26
CA SER A 31 -6.34 -6.29 7.89
C SER A 31 -5.01 -5.83 7.29
N PRO A 32 -4.24 -6.71 6.62
CA PRO A 32 -3.06 -6.29 5.88
C PRO A 32 -3.30 -5.01 5.09
N GLY A 33 -2.45 -4.00 5.25
CA GLY A 33 -2.66 -2.72 4.57
C GLY A 33 -3.83 -1.91 5.09
N GLU A 34 -4.23 -2.03 6.37
CA GLU A 34 -5.30 -1.21 6.92
C GLU A 34 -5.04 0.29 6.66
N GLY A 35 -6.08 1.02 6.26
CA GLY A 35 -5.98 2.43 5.87
C GLY A 35 -5.38 2.69 4.47
N VAL A 36 -4.75 1.70 3.84
CA VAL A 36 -4.22 1.82 2.48
C VAL A 36 -5.34 1.64 1.45
N THR A 37 -5.38 2.49 0.43
CA THR A 37 -6.38 2.42 -0.65
C THR A 37 -5.69 2.25 -1.99
N ALA A 38 -6.39 1.66 -2.97
CA ALA A 38 -5.90 1.66 -4.35
C ALA A 38 -5.74 3.11 -4.85
N ALA A 39 -4.80 3.33 -5.76
CA ALA A 39 -4.65 4.64 -6.41
C ALA A 39 -5.69 4.84 -7.52
N PRO A 40 -5.98 6.09 -7.95
CA PRO A 40 -7.01 6.38 -8.95
C PRO A 40 -6.82 5.68 -10.30
N HIS A 41 -5.59 5.37 -10.69
CA HIS A 41 -5.23 4.69 -11.93
C HIS A 41 -4.61 3.31 -11.69
N ALA A 42 -4.93 2.66 -10.56
CA ALA A 42 -4.32 1.39 -10.17
C ALA A 42 -4.63 0.21 -11.11
N ASP A 43 -5.70 0.31 -11.92
CA ASP A 43 -6.08 -0.69 -12.91
C ASP A 43 -5.29 -0.60 -14.23
N ASP A 44 -4.32 0.33 -14.33
CA ASP A 44 -3.43 0.42 -15.49
C ASP A 44 -2.65 -0.89 -15.71
N ALA A 45 -2.49 -1.28 -16.98
CA ALA A 45 -1.82 -2.52 -17.34
C ALA A 45 -0.36 -2.56 -16.84
N ALA A 46 0.33 -1.42 -16.76
CA ALA A 46 1.67 -1.33 -16.20
C ALA A 46 1.68 -1.61 -14.70
N CYS A 47 0.66 -1.17 -13.96
CA CYS A 47 0.52 -1.49 -12.53
C CYS A 47 0.31 -2.99 -12.30
N LYS A 48 -0.46 -3.65 -13.18
CA LYS A 48 -0.58 -5.12 -13.15
C LYS A 48 0.77 -5.82 -13.38
N GLN A 49 1.51 -5.40 -14.41
CA GLN A 49 2.84 -5.95 -14.73
C GLN A 49 3.88 -5.68 -13.63
N LEU A 50 3.74 -4.56 -12.92
CA LEU A 50 4.54 -4.25 -11.74
C LEU A 50 4.22 -5.25 -10.61
N GLY A 51 2.93 -5.48 -10.36
CA GLY A 51 2.46 -6.39 -9.33
C GLY A 51 2.89 -7.84 -9.51
N ASP A 52 3.01 -8.29 -10.76
CA ASP A 52 3.53 -9.62 -11.09
C ASP A 52 5.03 -9.81 -10.73
N ARG A 53 5.74 -8.72 -10.38
CA ARG A 53 7.18 -8.69 -10.09
C ARG A 53 7.51 -8.17 -8.69
N TYR A 54 6.51 -7.95 -7.83
CA TYR A 54 6.77 -7.53 -6.46
C TYR A 54 7.66 -8.57 -5.74
N PRO A 55 8.75 -8.13 -5.09
CA PRO A 55 9.61 -9.05 -4.38
C PRO A 55 8.91 -9.53 -3.10
N ASP A 56 9.13 -10.80 -2.75
CA ASP A 56 8.62 -11.39 -1.49
C ASP A 56 9.16 -10.66 -0.26
N ARG A 57 10.33 -10.02 -0.38
CA ARG A 57 10.95 -9.22 0.68
C ARG A 57 11.52 -7.92 0.14
N LEU A 58 11.37 -6.85 0.92
CA LEU A 58 11.90 -5.52 0.62
C LEU A 58 12.35 -4.85 1.91
N GLY A 59 13.59 -4.35 1.99
CA GLY A 59 14.10 -3.71 3.20
C GLY A 59 14.06 -4.61 4.45
N GLY A 60 14.16 -5.93 4.27
CA GLY A 60 14.02 -6.92 5.34
C GLY A 60 12.58 -7.22 5.78
N GLN A 61 11.58 -6.54 5.22
CA GLN A 61 10.17 -6.73 5.50
C GLN A 61 9.54 -7.73 4.53
N ASP A 62 8.61 -8.56 5.00
CA ASP A 62 7.93 -9.56 4.17
C ASP A 62 6.68 -8.97 3.50
N LEU A 63 6.46 -9.33 2.23
CA LEU A 63 5.30 -8.92 1.45
C LEU A 63 4.04 -9.49 2.09
N THR A 64 3.07 -8.61 2.33
CA THR A 64 1.76 -8.96 2.84
C THR A 64 0.74 -8.85 1.72
N PHE A 65 -0.03 -9.92 1.51
CA PHE A 65 -1.06 -9.94 0.49
C PHE A 65 -2.13 -8.88 0.75
N THR A 66 -2.53 -8.17 -0.32
CA THR A 66 -3.72 -7.31 -0.32
C THR A 66 -4.56 -7.61 -1.56
N ASP A 67 -5.87 -7.44 -1.46
CA ASP A 67 -6.82 -7.60 -2.57
C ASP A 67 -7.03 -6.29 -3.37
N ARG A 68 -6.27 -5.25 -3.05
CA ARG A 68 -6.38 -3.92 -3.67
C ARG A 68 -5.45 -3.82 -4.89
N PRO A 69 -5.97 -3.47 -6.09
CA PRO A 69 -5.16 -3.29 -7.28
C PRO A 69 -4.03 -2.28 -7.07
N GLY A 70 -2.86 -2.55 -7.62
CA GLY A 70 -1.70 -1.65 -7.60
C GLY A 70 -1.10 -1.39 -6.21
N VAL A 71 -1.57 -2.09 -5.16
CA VAL A 71 -1.08 -1.94 -3.78
C VAL A 71 -0.14 -3.08 -3.41
N ALA A 72 1.01 -2.75 -2.84
CA ALA A 72 1.88 -3.68 -2.14
C ALA A 72 2.19 -3.15 -0.75
N VAL A 73 2.27 -4.05 0.22
CA VAL A 73 2.56 -3.71 1.61
C VAL A 73 3.60 -4.69 2.12
N TRP A 74 4.69 -4.20 2.72
CA TRP A 74 5.66 -5.02 3.44
C TRP A 74 5.68 -4.64 4.91
N GLY A 75 5.74 -5.66 5.79
CA GLY A 75 5.98 -5.51 7.23
C GLY A 75 5.04 -4.55 7.96
N GLU A 76 3.77 -4.90 8.15
CA GLU A 76 2.79 -4.10 8.92
C GLU A 76 2.74 -2.61 8.52
N ASN A 77 2.72 -2.32 7.21
CA ASN A 77 2.78 -0.96 6.64
C ASN A 77 4.12 -0.23 6.79
N ALA A 78 5.21 -0.92 7.17
CA ALA A 78 6.55 -0.34 7.18
C ALA A 78 6.97 0.13 5.78
N ILE A 79 6.54 -0.56 4.73
CA ILE A 79 6.68 -0.10 3.35
C ILE A 79 5.34 -0.28 2.64
N VAL A 80 4.81 0.79 2.06
CA VAL A 80 3.58 0.77 1.27
C VAL A 80 3.86 1.32 -0.12
N LEU A 81 3.50 0.58 -1.15
CA LEU A 81 3.57 1.03 -2.54
C LEU A 81 2.18 1.12 -3.14
N ARG A 82 1.92 2.21 -3.87
CA ARG A 82 0.69 2.45 -4.63
C ARG A 82 1.05 2.86 -6.05
N CYS A 83 0.76 1.99 -7.02
CA CYS A 83 0.90 2.30 -8.44
C CYS A 83 -0.38 2.96 -8.98
N GLY A 84 -0.23 3.96 -9.84
CA GLY A 84 -1.34 4.67 -10.48
C GLY A 84 -1.83 5.89 -9.69
N VAL A 85 -0.96 6.52 -8.90
CA VAL A 85 -1.28 7.82 -8.29
C VAL A 85 -1.30 8.93 -9.34
N GLU A 86 -1.90 10.07 -9.03
CA GLU A 86 -1.81 11.24 -9.92
C GLU A 86 -0.34 11.59 -10.21
N LEU A 87 -0.07 11.92 -11.48
CA LEU A 87 1.25 12.37 -11.91
C LEU A 87 1.66 13.61 -11.09
N PRO A 88 2.85 13.64 -10.48
CA PRO A 88 3.32 14.81 -9.78
C PRO A 88 3.38 16.01 -10.72
N VAL A 89 2.72 17.11 -10.33
CA VAL A 89 2.91 18.41 -10.99
C VAL A 89 4.30 18.95 -10.69
N PRO A 90 4.84 19.88 -11.51
CA PRO A 90 6.10 20.55 -11.19
C PRO A 90 6.07 21.14 -9.78
N THR A 91 7.10 20.83 -9.00
CA THR A 91 7.23 21.17 -7.57
C THR A 91 8.65 21.63 -7.25
N LEU A 92 8.82 22.26 -6.08
CA LEU A 92 10.11 22.61 -5.50
C LEU A 92 10.63 21.54 -4.52
N ASP A 93 9.82 20.52 -4.25
CA ASP A 93 10.22 19.36 -3.46
C ASP A 93 11.51 18.72 -4.04
N PRO A 94 12.39 18.18 -3.20
CA PRO A 94 13.60 17.51 -3.68
C PRO A 94 13.28 16.42 -4.70
N CYS A 95 14.03 16.41 -5.79
CA CYS A 95 13.93 15.43 -6.86
C CYS A 95 15.29 14.76 -7.02
N ALA A 96 15.36 13.43 -6.90
CA ALA A 96 16.60 12.69 -7.07
C ALA A 96 16.43 11.51 -8.02
N THR A 97 17.46 11.27 -8.84
CA THR A 97 17.54 10.10 -9.70
C THR A 97 18.22 8.95 -8.94
N VAL A 98 17.55 7.81 -8.84
CA VAL A 98 18.09 6.55 -8.29
C VAL A 98 17.94 5.48 -9.36
N ASP A 99 19.06 4.93 -9.82
CA ASP A 99 19.10 3.90 -10.88
C ASP A 99 18.23 4.21 -12.11
N GLY A 100 18.25 5.47 -12.56
CA GLY A 100 17.49 5.91 -13.74
C GLY A 100 16.00 6.15 -13.50
N VAL A 101 15.55 6.08 -12.24
CA VAL A 101 14.21 6.46 -11.82
C VAL A 101 14.28 7.77 -11.04
N ASP A 102 13.52 8.76 -11.49
CA ASP A 102 13.39 10.03 -10.79
C ASP A 102 12.32 9.94 -9.71
N TRP A 103 12.64 10.38 -8.51
CA TRP A 103 11.78 10.37 -7.33
C TRP A 103 11.65 11.76 -6.75
N VAL A 104 10.41 12.22 -6.56
CA VAL A 104 10.10 13.45 -5.84
C VAL A 104 9.79 13.09 -4.38
N PHE A 105 10.53 13.69 -3.47
CA PHE A 105 10.39 13.52 -2.02
C PHE A 105 9.34 14.50 -1.50
N ARG A 106 8.15 13.99 -1.21
CA ARG A 106 6.99 14.81 -0.81
C ARG A 106 7.15 15.27 0.64
N GLU A 107 7.83 16.39 0.85
CA GLU A 107 8.15 16.91 2.19
C GLU A 107 6.90 17.22 3.00
N ASP A 108 5.86 17.73 2.34
CA ASP A 108 4.57 18.06 2.96
C ASP A 108 3.82 16.84 3.51
N ARG A 109 4.11 15.66 2.96
CA ARG A 109 3.54 14.37 3.35
C ARG A 109 4.49 13.46 4.12
N SER A 110 5.80 13.75 4.10
CA SER A 110 6.82 13.02 4.85
C SER A 110 6.88 13.47 6.32
N LYS A 111 5.76 13.30 7.01
CA LYS A 111 5.56 13.64 8.43
C LYS A 111 5.41 12.36 9.25
N ASP A 112 5.55 12.49 10.56
CA ASP A 112 5.17 11.44 11.53
C ASP A 112 5.85 10.07 11.30
N GLY A 113 7.16 10.08 11.06
CA GLY A 113 7.97 8.86 11.02
C GLY A 113 7.97 8.12 9.67
N GLY A 114 7.60 8.78 8.57
CA GLY A 114 7.67 8.18 7.24
C GLY A 114 8.22 9.11 6.17
N LYS A 115 8.78 8.53 5.11
CA LYS A 115 9.16 9.21 3.87
C LYS A 115 8.18 8.82 2.77
N VAL A 116 7.62 9.84 2.11
CA VAL A 116 6.73 9.68 0.97
C VAL A 116 7.48 10.11 -0.28
N VAL A 117 7.70 9.17 -1.19
CA VAL A 117 8.35 9.40 -2.48
C VAL A 117 7.40 9.04 -3.61
N VAL A 118 7.44 9.80 -4.70
CA VAL A 118 6.62 9.52 -5.88
C VAL A 118 7.49 9.59 -7.13
N THR A 119 7.37 8.61 -8.02
CA THR A 119 8.11 8.63 -9.29
C THR A 119 7.73 9.87 -10.12
N TYR A 120 8.72 10.54 -10.68
CA TYR A 120 8.52 11.71 -11.53
C TYR A 120 8.77 11.38 -12.99
N GLY A 121 7.93 11.97 -13.85
CA GLY A 121 8.04 11.79 -15.29
C GLY A 121 7.79 10.37 -15.80
N ARG A 122 7.07 9.55 -15.03
CA ARG A 122 6.63 8.21 -15.40
C ARG A 122 5.11 8.10 -15.34
N ASP A 123 4.53 7.36 -16.28
CA ASP A 123 3.08 7.16 -16.39
C ASP A 123 2.77 5.66 -16.56
N PRO A 124 2.09 5.02 -15.59
CA PRO A 124 1.56 5.58 -14.34
C PRO A 124 2.64 6.00 -13.32
N ALA A 125 2.31 6.96 -12.45
CA ALA A 125 3.18 7.28 -11.32
C ALA A 125 3.02 6.27 -10.18
N VAL A 126 4.11 5.98 -9.48
CA VAL A 126 4.17 5.08 -8.32
C VAL A 126 4.55 5.89 -7.08
N GLU A 127 3.76 5.75 -6.03
CA GLU A 127 4.05 6.28 -4.70
C GLU A 127 4.60 5.16 -3.81
N ALA A 128 5.63 5.47 -3.04
CA ALA A 128 6.07 4.64 -1.94
C ALA A 128 6.10 5.44 -0.63
N VAL A 129 5.64 4.82 0.44
CA VAL A 129 5.73 5.31 1.81
C VAL A 129 6.62 4.35 2.57
N VAL A 130 7.71 4.84 3.14
CA VAL A 130 8.68 4.04 3.90
C VAL A 130 8.75 4.59 5.32
N SER A 131 8.47 3.74 6.31
CA SER A 131 8.62 4.05 7.74
C SER A 131 10.09 4.28 8.09
N ASP A 132 10.35 5.16 9.05
CA ASP A 132 11.68 5.43 9.59
C ASP A 132 12.25 4.28 10.45
N ASP A 133 11.40 3.34 10.85
CA ASP A 133 11.81 2.07 11.48
C ASP A 133 12.57 1.13 10.53
N VAL A 134 12.50 1.37 9.21
CA VAL A 134 13.24 0.61 8.21
C VAL A 134 14.69 1.08 8.17
N ALA A 135 15.62 0.25 8.67
CA ALA A 135 17.02 0.63 8.83
C ALA A 135 17.76 0.98 7.52
N ALA A 136 17.32 0.44 6.38
CA ALA A 136 17.98 0.59 5.08
C ALA A 136 17.08 1.25 4.04
N VAL A 137 16.60 2.47 4.33
CA VAL A 137 15.69 3.23 3.45
C VAL A 137 16.30 3.46 2.05
N ASP A 138 17.60 3.72 1.97
CA ASP A 138 18.28 3.95 0.69
C ASP A 138 18.28 2.68 -0.18
N ASP A 139 18.56 1.51 0.41
CA ASP A 139 18.51 0.23 -0.29
C ASP A 139 17.08 -0.10 -0.75
N VAL A 140 16.07 0.22 0.08
CA VAL A 140 14.66 0.09 -0.32
C VAL A 140 14.36 0.94 -1.55
N LEU A 141 14.86 2.17 -1.61
CA LEU A 141 14.63 3.04 -2.76
C LEU A 141 15.33 2.54 -4.02
N VAL A 142 16.53 1.94 -3.90
CA VAL A 142 17.23 1.27 -5.00
C VAL A 142 16.41 0.08 -5.53
N ASP A 143 15.97 -0.82 -4.64
CA ASP A 143 15.16 -1.97 -5.02
C ASP A 143 13.82 -1.56 -5.67
N LEU A 144 13.18 -0.53 -5.13
CA LEU A 144 11.96 0.05 -5.70
C LEU A 144 12.23 0.69 -7.07
N SER A 145 13.38 1.32 -7.27
CA SER A 145 13.77 1.89 -8.57
C SER A 145 13.91 0.80 -9.62
N ALA A 146 14.57 -0.31 -9.30
CA ALA A 146 14.67 -1.46 -10.19
C ALA A 146 13.30 -2.05 -10.55
N LEU A 147 12.36 -2.05 -9.60
CA LEU A 147 10.99 -2.53 -9.82
C LEU A 147 10.22 -1.63 -10.80
N VAL A 148 10.31 -0.30 -10.64
CA VAL A 148 9.51 0.67 -11.44
C VAL A 148 10.21 1.15 -12.72
N GLU A 149 11.49 0.87 -12.91
CA GLU A 149 12.27 1.22 -14.11
C GLU A 149 11.58 0.90 -15.45
N PRO A 150 10.82 -0.20 -15.60
CA PRO A 150 10.16 -0.53 -16.85
C PRO A 150 8.94 0.34 -17.19
N VAL A 151 8.43 1.14 -16.25
CA VAL A 151 7.29 2.02 -16.47
C VAL A 151 7.69 3.13 -17.45
N LYS A 152 6.81 3.50 -18.38
CA LYS A 152 7.15 4.46 -19.43
C LYS A 152 7.54 5.83 -18.86
N THR A 153 8.72 6.32 -19.23
CA THR A 153 9.23 7.66 -18.89
C THR A 153 8.92 8.68 -19.99
N TYR A 154 8.62 9.93 -19.61
CA TYR A 154 8.36 11.05 -20.51
C TYR A 154 9.04 12.37 -20.10
N THR A 155 9.53 12.50 -18.87
CA THR A 155 10.36 13.62 -18.42
C THR A 155 11.30 13.17 -17.29
N LYS A 156 12.16 14.06 -16.81
CA LYS A 156 13.13 13.78 -15.75
C LYS A 156 13.27 14.91 -14.74
N CYS A 157 13.89 14.65 -13.58
CA CYS A 157 14.34 15.71 -12.68
C CYS A 157 15.24 16.71 -13.43
N ILE A 158 15.12 18.00 -13.11
CA ILE A 158 16.04 19.03 -13.60
C ILE A 158 17.17 19.20 -12.59
N ASN A 159 18.42 19.18 -13.06
CA ASN A 159 19.60 19.42 -12.25
C ASN A 159 20.37 20.65 -12.74
N LEU A 160 21.33 21.13 -11.95
CA LEU A 160 22.14 22.31 -12.31
C LEU A 160 22.85 22.16 -13.66
N ASP A 161 23.24 20.93 -14.00
CA ASP A 161 23.90 20.59 -15.25
C ASP A 161 22.96 20.68 -16.47
N ASP A 162 21.64 20.67 -16.27
CA ASP A 162 20.65 20.86 -17.34
C ASP A 162 20.44 22.35 -17.69
N VAL A 163 21.01 23.27 -16.91
CA VAL A 163 20.92 24.72 -17.18
C VAL A 163 21.88 25.08 -18.30
N GLN A 164 21.34 25.44 -19.46
CA GLN A 164 22.12 25.98 -20.56
C GLN A 164 22.85 27.26 -20.12
N PRO A 165 24.20 27.33 -20.16
CA PRO A 165 24.93 28.55 -19.80
C PRO A 165 24.59 29.69 -20.76
N PRO A 166 24.63 30.96 -20.29
CA PRO A 166 24.32 32.10 -21.13
C PRO A 166 25.27 32.14 -22.34
N SER A 167 24.71 32.37 -23.53
CA SER A 167 25.52 32.55 -24.74
C SER A 167 26.39 33.80 -24.60
N PRO A 168 27.68 33.75 -24.99
CA PRO A 168 28.54 34.92 -24.92
C PRO A 168 27.99 36.01 -25.85
N SER A 169 27.66 37.17 -25.27
CA SER A 169 27.41 38.39 -26.03
C SER A 169 28.75 38.89 -26.56
N GLY A 170 28.96 38.75 -27.87
CA GLY A 170 30.09 39.35 -28.58
C GLY A 170 30.04 40.87 -28.64
#